data_AF-E4NRV6-F1
#
_entry.id   AF-E4NRV6-F1
#
_cell.length_a   1.000
_cell.length_b   1.000
_cell.length_c   1.000
_cell.angle_alpha   90.00
_cell.angle_beta   90.00
_cell.angle_gamma   90.00
#
_symmetry.space_group_name_H-M   'P 1'
#
loop_
_entity.id
_entity.type
_entity.pdbx_description
1 polymer ?
#
loop_
_entity_poly.entity_id
_entity_poly.type
_entity_poly.pdbx_seq_one_letter_code
_entity_poly.pdbx_strand_id
1 'polypeptide(L)'
;MGTLVIDIETASPFEEPPDNSNDTQYFELFAVSLAYADDLNDTPETEVLFRSGDWDDQYTIDLYERLLDWCDDRSVDRLLTYNGTWFDGTHLLNWACNIDDSANRDFLTRTEALFENHVDVALAAADEYEAELWDDQHILPDWKVYDLAGIDNDSVWYDDYDFPDNYLSGIDGKAVQGKHIGQVLGDKYVQNVEAGIEHTSVHRELTQLLKDYCLSTSRTSSTFTPPSEVPISMIPTAGPPPTSSDAYSSHHPNT
;
A
#
# COMPACT_ATOMS: atom_id res chain seq x y z
N MET A 1 -15.16 -18.98 2.18
CA MET A 1 -13.94 -18.64 1.42
C MET A 1 -14.05 -17.15 1.24
N GLY A 2 -13.24 -16.42 2.00
CA GLY A 2 -13.37 -14.99 2.22
C GLY A 2 -12.38 -14.18 1.41
N THR A 3 -12.61 -12.87 1.38
CA THR A 3 -11.78 -11.89 0.70
C THR A 3 -10.90 -11.17 1.70
N LEU A 4 -9.60 -11.16 1.44
CA LEU A 4 -8.60 -10.37 2.15
C LEU A 4 -8.28 -9.11 1.33
N VAL A 5 -8.11 -7.97 2.00
CA VAL A 5 -7.52 -6.76 1.44
C VAL A 5 -6.23 -6.48 2.20
N ILE A 6 -5.14 -6.25 1.45
CA ILE A 6 -3.86 -5.78 1.98
C ILE A 6 -3.56 -4.42 1.36
N ASP A 7 -3.04 -3.52 2.18
CA ASP A 7 -2.46 -2.25 1.77
C ASP A 7 -1.24 -1.99 2.67
N ILE A 8 -0.07 -1.75 2.08
CA ILE A 8 1.16 -1.50 2.84
C ILE A 8 1.50 -0.01 2.88
N GLU A 9 2.09 0.40 4.00
CA GLU A 9 2.68 1.72 4.13
C GLU A 9 4.19 1.59 4.34
N THR A 10 4.92 2.35 3.54
CA THR A 10 6.38 2.34 3.53
C THR A 10 6.93 3.72 3.85
N ALA A 11 8.18 3.77 4.30
CA ALA A 11 8.96 4.99 4.44
C ALA A 11 10.31 4.83 3.75
N SER A 12 10.97 5.93 3.43
CA SER A 12 12.30 5.94 2.81
C SER A 12 13.33 6.60 3.73
N PRO A 13 13.67 5.99 4.89
CA PRO A 13 14.45 6.64 5.94
C PRO A 13 15.93 6.88 5.59
N PHE A 14 16.46 6.16 4.59
CA PHE A 14 17.89 6.21 4.23
C PHE A 14 18.18 7.01 2.97
N GLU A 15 17.34 6.87 1.94
CA GLU A 15 17.48 7.54 0.65
C GLU A 15 16.11 7.62 -0.03
N GLU A 16 15.77 8.81 -0.55
CA GLU A 16 14.54 8.99 -1.33
C GLU A 16 14.63 8.24 -2.66
N PRO A 17 13.59 7.50 -3.06
CA PRO A 17 13.58 6.82 -4.35
C PRO A 17 13.63 7.83 -5.50
N PRO A 18 14.37 7.53 -6.59
CA PRO A 18 14.27 8.31 -7.82
C PRO A 18 12.83 8.38 -8.35
N ASP A 19 12.49 9.42 -9.09
CA ASP A 19 11.16 9.58 -9.69
C ASP A 19 10.73 8.31 -10.46
N ASN A 20 9.54 7.79 -10.12
CA ASN A 20 8.95 6.56 -10.68
C ASN A 20 9.77 5.27 -10.43
N SER A 21 10.74 5.30 -9.51
CA SER A 21 11.39 4.09 -9.03
C SER A 21 10.46 3.30 -8.12
N ASN A 22 10.55 1.98 -8.20
CA ASN A 22 9.82 1.04 -7.36
C ASN A 22 10.76 -0.06 -6.83
N ASP A 23 12.02 0.28 -6.66
CA ASP A 23 13.03 -0.64 -6.14
C ASP A 23 12.94 -0.71 -4.62
N THR A 24 12.70 -1.92 -4.10
CA THR A 24 12.51 -2.20 -2.66
C THR A 24 13.67 -1.71 -1.80
N GLN A 25 14.89 -1.54 -2.33
CA GLN A 25 16.03 -1.03 -1.55
C GLN A 25 15.83 0.37 -0.95
N TYR A 26 14.89 1.16 -1.50
CA TYR A 26 14.58 2.51 -1.01
C TYR A 26 13.45 2.55 0.02
N PHE A 27 12.80 1.43 0.29
CA PHE A 27 11.57 1.38 1.07
C PHE A 27 11.73 0.46 2.28
N GLU A 28 11.27 0.94 3.42
CA GLU A 28 11.14 0.18 4.64
C GLU A 28 9.67 0.03 5.01
N LEU A 29 9.26 -1.20 5.32
CA LEU A 29 7.91 -1.50 5.76
C LEU A 29 7.70 -1.01 7.19
N PHE A 30 6.69 -0.17 7.41
CA PHE A 30 6.34 0.28 8.77
C PHE A 30 4.89 0.04 9.17
N ALA A 31 3.96 -0.15 8.21
CA ALA A 31 2.61 -0.59 8.54
C ALA A 31 1.98 -1.47 7.45
N VAL A 32 1.04 -2.32 7.87
CA VAL A 32 0.19 -3.12 6.99
C VAL A 32 -1.26 -2.98 7.44
N SER A 33 -2.13 -2.51 6.55
CA SER A 33 -3.58 -2.47 6.73
C SER A 33 -4.19 -3.77 6.22
N LEU A 34 -5.11 -4.34 7.01
CA LEU A 34 -5.76 -5.61 6.74
C LEU A 34 -7.27 -5.43 6.85
N ALA A 35 -8.01 -5.97 5.88
CA ALA A 35 -9.46 -6.14 5.97
C ALA A 35 -9.86 -7.54 5.49
N TYR A 36 -10.70 -8.24 6.24
CA TYR A 36 -11.20 -9.57 5.87
C TYR A 36 -12.71 -9.66 6.00
N ALA A 37 -13.36 -10.26 5.00
CA ALA A 37 -14.78 -10.58 5.06
C ALA A 37 -15.06 -11.97 4.50
N ASP A 38 -15.92 -12.74 5.18
CA ASP A 38 -16.39 -14.05 4.71
C ASP A 38 -17.29 -13.92 3.47
N ASP A 39 -18.06 -12.84 3.39
CA ASP A 39 -18.92 -12.44 2.26
C ASP A 39 -18.74 -10.94 1.97
N LEU A 40 -18.86 -10.53 0.70
CA LEU A 40 -18.71 -9.12 0.29
C LEU A 40 -19.73 -8.17 0.92
N ASN A 41 -20.86 -8.70 1.44
CA ASN A 41 -21.88 -7.90 2.11
C ASN A 41 -21.64 -7.76 3.61
N ASP A 42 -20.69 -8.50 4.18
CA ASP A 42 -20.37 -8.41 5.59
C ASP A 42 -19.53 -7.18 5.90
N THR A 43 -19.63 -6.67 7.13
CA THR A 43 -18.68 -5.66 7.60
C THR A 43 -17.32 -6.34 7.79
N PRO A 44 -16.26 -5.89 7.10
CA PRO A 44 -14.98 -6.55 7.22
C PRO A 44 -14.40 -6.37 8.63
N GLU A 45 -13.75 -7.42 9.11
CA GLU A 45 -12.82 -7.31 10.22
C GLU A 45 -11.58 -6.56 9.75
N THR A 46 -11.18 -5.52 10.46
CA THR A 46 -10.02 -4.69 10.07
C THR A 46 -8.97 -4.63 11.15
N GLU A 47 -7.69 -4.67 10.78
CA GLU A 47 -6.55 -4.47 11.67
C GLU A 47 -5.48 -3.63 10.97
N VAL A 48 -4.71 -2.86 11.74
CA VAL A 48 -3.52 -2.18 11.23
C VAL A 48 -2.32 -2.61 12.07
N LEU A 49 -1.40 -3.31 11.44
CA LEU A 49 -0.18 -3.79 12.08
C LEU A 49 0.92 -2.76 11.85
N PHE A 50 1.41 -2.17 12.92
CA PHE A 50 2.56 -1.27 12.87
C PHE A 50 3.84 -2.00 13.25
N ARG A 51 4.96 -1.54 12.69
CA ARG A 51 6.31 -1.90 13.12
C ARG A 51 6.52 -1.56 14.60
N SER A 52 7.19 -2.45 15.31
CA SER A 52 7.31 -2.45 16.78
C SER A 52 8.68 -1.96 17.28
N GLY A 53 9.54 -1.47 16.40
CA GLY A 53 10.89 -0.99 16.72
C GLY A 53 11.49 -0.14 15.61
N ASP A 54 12.80 0.08 15.72
CA ASP A 54 13.63 0.81 14.76
C ASP A 54 13.73 0.11 13.40
N TRP A 55 14.56 0.62 12.49
CA TRP A 55 14.73 0.10 11.13
C TRP A 55 15.53 -1.21 11.01
N ASP A 56 15.88 -1.90 12.11
CA ASP A 56 16.56 -3.20 12.05
C ASP A 56 15.66 -4.31 11.46
N ASP A 57 16.21 -5.19 10.63
CA ASP A 57 15.52 -6.29 9.93
C ASP A 57 14.60 -7.14 10.84
N GLN A 58 14.97 -7.31 12.11
CA GLN A 58 14.19 -8.08 13.08
C GLN A 58 12.75 -7.56 13.24
N TYR A 59 12.52 -6.24 13.09
CA TYR A 59 11.20 -5.64 13.21
C TYR A 59 10.40 -5.72 11.91
N THR A 60 11.06 -5.86 10.76
CA THR A 60 10.40 -6.28 9.51
C THR A 60 9.95 -7.75 9.64
N ILE A 61 10.82 -8.62 10.16
CA ILE A 61 10.50 -10.03 10.43
C ILE A 61 9.31 -10.16 11.38
N ASP A 62 9.31 -9.45 12.51
CA ASP A 62 8.19 -9.42 13.47
C ASP A 62 6.87 -8.97 12.82
N LEU A 63 6.93 -7.98 11.93
CA LEU A 63 5.74 -7.50 11.22
C LEU A 63 5.20 -8.56 10.24
N TYR A 64 6.08 -9.31 9.56
CA TYR A 64 5.69 -10.46 8.74
C TYR A 64 5.07 -11.59 9.56
N GLU A 65 5.67 -11.94 10.70
CA GLU A 65 5.11 -12.96 11.60
C GLU A 65 3.69 -12.58 12.00
N ARG A 66 3.47 -11.34 12.44
CA ARG A 66 2.14 -10.85 12.84
C ARG A 66 1.15 -10.78 11.67
N LEU A 67 1.60 -10.38 10.47
CA LEU A 67 0.78 -10.38 9.26
C LEU A 67 0.29 -11.79 8.94
N LEU A 68 1.20 -12.75 8.88
CA LEU A 68 0.87 -14.11 8.47
C LEU A 68 0.09 -14.85 9.56
N ASP A 69 0.41 -14.64 10.84
CA ASP A 69 -0.36 -15.17 11.97
C ASP A 69 -1.81 -14.63 11.96
N TRP A 70 -2.00 -13.35 11.60
CA TRP A 70 -3.34 -12.81 11.39
C TRP A 70 -4.01 -13.51 10.20
N CYS A 71 -3.34 -13.74 9.08
CA CYS A 71 -3.95 -14.45 7.95
C CYS A 71 -4.33 -15.91 8.25
N ASP A 72 -3.55 -16.64 9.07
CA ASP A 72 -3.72 -18.08 9.31
C ASP A 72 -5.07 -18.46 9.95
N ASP A 73 -5.65 -17.57 10.77
CA ASP A 73 -6.93 -17.79 11.43
C ASP A 73 -8.13 -17.60 10.48
N ARG A 74 -7.89 -17.21 9.22
CA ARG A 74 -8.91 -16.80 8.24
C ARG A 74 -8.89 -17.70 7.01
N SER A 75 -10.08 -18.02 6.49
CA SER A 75 -10.22 -18.82 5.27
C SER A 75 -10.11 -17.93 4.03
N VAL A 76 -8.92 -17.40 3.77
CA VAL A 76 -8.63 -16.52 2.63
C VAL A 76 -8.67 -17.32 1.33
N ASP A 77 -9.48 -16.87 0.37
CA ASP A 77 -9.55 -17.43 -0.99
C ASP A 77 -9.06 -16.45 -2.04
N ARG A 78 -9.27 -15.15 -1.79
CA ARG A 78 -8.92 -14.06 -2.70
C ARG A 78 -8.24 -12.95 -1.93
N LEU A 79 -7.21 -12.36 -2.54
CA LEU A 79 -6.54 -11.16 -2.07
C LEU A 79 -6.84 -9.99 -3.01
N LEU A 80 -7.25 -8.85 -2.46
CA LEU A 80 -7.37 -7.59 -3.17
C LEU A 80 -6.28 -6.63 -2.72
N THR A 81 -5.72 -5.90 -3.67
CA THR A 81 -4.90 -4.70 -3.39
C THR A 81 -5.26 -3.64 -4.42
N TYR A 82 -4.92 -2.38 -4.14
CA TYR A 82 -5.03 -1.31 -5.13
C TYR A 82 -3.65 -0.97 -5.66
N ASN A 83 -3.36 -1.23 -6.95
CA ASN A 83 -2.04 -1.07 -7.57
C ASN A 83 -0.95 -1.97 -6.96
N GLY A 84 -1.34 -3.01 -6.22
CA GLY A 84 -0.38 -3.84 -5.51
C GLY A 84 0.32 -4.89 -6.37
N THR A 85 -0.07 -5.12 -7.64
CA THR A 85 0.81 -5.87 -8.56
C THR A 85 2.10 -5.10 -8.77
N TRP A 86 1.99 -3.78 -8.89
CA TRP A 86 3.14 -2.92 -9.07
C TRP A 86 3.83 -2.68 -7.73
N PHE A 87 3.10 -2.27 -6.68
CA PHE A 87 3.71 -1.82 -5.42
C PHE A 87 3.71 -2.89 -4.32
N ASP A 88 2.58 -3.12 -3.65
CA ASP A 88 2.47 -3.93 -2.43
C ASP A 88 3.06 -5.33 -2.57
N GLY A 89 2.63 -6.08 -3.59
CA GLY A 89 3.09 -7.43 -3.88
C GLY A 89 4.56 -7.47 -4.26
N THR A 90 5.04 -6.50 -5.05
CA THR A 90 6.48 -6.40 -5.39
C THR A 90 7.32 -6.28 -4.13
N HIS A 91 7.00 -5.34 -3.23
CA HIS A 91 7.77 -5.13 -2.01
C HIS A 91 7.60 -6.29 -1.04
N LEU A 92 6.37 -6.79 -0.84
CA LEU A 92 6.11 -7.90 0.06
C LEU A 92 6.81 -9.19 -0.37
N LEU A 93 6.88 -9.50 -1.67
CA LEU A 93 7.59 -10.68 -2.15
C LEU A 93 9.12 -10.48 -2.05
N ASN A 94 9.62 -9.28 -2.34
CA ASN A 94 11.05 -8.98 -2.26
C ASN A 94 11.57 -9.04 -0.81
N TRP A 95 10.88 -8.43 0.15
CA TRP A 95 11.29 -8.54 1.56
C TRP A 95 11.19 -9.97 2.07
N ALA A 96 10.14 -10.72 1.71
CA ALA A 96 10.00 -12.12 2.11
C ALA A 96 11.16 -12.98 1.58
N CYS A 97 11.54 -12.79 0.30
CA CYS A 97 12.68 -13.45 -0.32
C CYS A 97 14.00 -13.12 0.42
N ASN A 98 14.26 -11.84 0.68
CA ASN A 98 15.47 -11.40 1.37
C ASN A 98 15.56 -11.94 2.81
N ILE A 99 14.42 -12.02 3.51
CA ILE A 99 14.34 -12.59 4.85
C ILE A 99 14.63 -14.09 4.79
N ASP A 100 14.00 -14.84 3.88
CA ASP A 100 14.21 -16.29 3.75
C ASP A 100 15.65 -16.66 3.33
N ASP A 101 16.32 -15.80 2.55
CA ASP A 101 17.73 -15.96 2.16
C ASP A 101 18.69 -15.74 3.33
N SER A 102 18.33 -14.89 4.30
CA SER A 102 19.16 -14.51 5.44
C SER A 102 18.82 -15.24 6.74
N ALA A 103 17.60 -15.77 6.85
CA ALA A 103 17.07 -16.48 7.99
C ALA A 103 16.26 -17.70 7.55
N ASN A 104 16.29 -18.80 8.31
CA ASN A 104 15.53 -20.01 7.97
C ASN A 104 14.03 -19.83 8.28
N ARG A 105 13.34 -19.09 7.42
CA ARG A 105 11.91 -18.77 7.43
C ARG A 105 11.24 -19.33 6.17
N ASP A 106 9.91 -19.24 6.10
CA ASP A 106 9.09 -19.67 4.96
C ASP A 106 8.16 -18.55 4.46
N PHE A 107 8.56 -17.28 4.67
CA PHE A 107 7.70 -16.15 4.37
C PHE A 107 7.43 -15.99 2.89
N LEU A 108 8.40 -16.30 2.02
CA LEU A 108 8.21 -16.18 0.58
C LEU A 108 7.09 -17.11 0.12
N THR A 109 7.17 -18.40 0.46
CA THR A 109 6.14 -19.38 0.08
C THR A 109 4.77 -19.02 0.64
N ARG A 110 4.69 -18.54 1.89
CA ARG A 110 3.41 -18.14 2.49
C ARG A 110 2.85 -16.87 1.86
N THR A 111 3.69 -15.90 1.52
CA THR A 111 3.29 -14.69 0.83
C THR A 111 2.82 -15.01 -0.59
N GLU A 112 3.56 -15.83 -1.34
CA GLU A 112 3.15 -16.31 -2.67
C GLU A 112 1.78 -16.99 -2.63
N ALA A 113 1.50 -17.81 -1.61
CA ALA A 113 0.20 -18.45 -1.45
C ALA A 113 -0.94 -17.45 -1.24
N LEU A 114 -0.73 -16.35 -0.48
CA LEU A 114 -1.72 -15.28 -0.35
C LEU A 114 -2.01 -14.58 -1.69
N PHE A 115 -1.00 -14.48 -2.56
CA PHE A 115 -1.11 -13.84 -3.86
C PHE A 115 -1.56 -14.77 -4.99
N GLU A 116 -1.81 -16.07 -4.74
CA GLU A 116 -2.19 -17.05 -5.78
C GLU A 116 -3.47 -16.63 -6.53
N ASN A 117 -4.46 -16.12 -5.80
CA ASN A 117 -5.72 -15.59 -6.32
C ASN A 117 -5.81 -14.07 -6.13
N HIS A 118 -4.70 -13.36 -6.34
CA HIS A 118 -4.63 -11.91 -6.23
C HIS A 118 -5.40 -11.20 -7.35
N VAL A 119 -6.12 -10.14 -6.98
CA VAL A 119 -6.77 -9.20 -7.90
C VAL A 119 -6.25 -7.79 -7.59
N ASP A 120 -5.63 -7.18 -8.59
CA ASP A 120 -5.29 -5.77 -8.56
C ASP A 120 -6.49 -4.93 -8.98
N VAL A 121 -7.07 -4.24 -8.02
CA VAL A 121 -8.27 -3.43 -8.19
C VAL A 121 -8.03 -2.27 -9.15
N ALA A 122 -6.82 -1.71 -9.20
CA ALA A 122 -6.51 -0.60 -10.10
C ALA A 122 -6.61 -1.04 -11.57
N LEU A 123 -6.09 -2.23 -11.90
CA LEU A 123 -6.19 -2.80 -13.25
C LEU A 123 -7.65 -3.13 -13.61
N ALA A 124 -8.39 -3.72 -12.67
CA ALA A 124 -9.81 -4.02 -12.89
C ALA A 124 -10.64 -2.74 -13.12
N ALA A 125 -10.34 -1.66 -12.40
CA ALA A 125 -10.97 -0.36 -12.62
C ALA A 125 -10.56 0.30 -13.94
N ALA A 126 -9.29 0.17 -14.34
CA ALA A 126 -8.81 0.63 -15.64
C ALA A 126 -9.50 -0.04 -16.82
N ASP A 127 -9.85 -1.32 -16.73
CA ASP A 127 -10.62 -2.01 -17.76
C ASP A 127 -12.05 -1.45 -17.87
N GLU A 128 -12.64 -1.01 -16.76
CA GLU A 128 -14.01 -0.47 -16.73
C GLU A 128 -14.09 1.01 -17.16
N TYR A 129 -13.14 1.82 -16.71
CA TYR A 129 -13.10 3.27 -16.91
C TYR A 129 -11.91 3.71 -17.77
N GLU A 130 -11.57 2.92 -18.80
CA GLU A 130 -10.37 3.08 -19.62
C GLU A 130 -10.24 4.50 -20.19
N ALA A 131 -11.33 5.04 -20.73
CA ALA A 131 -11.34 6.34 -21.39
C ALA A 131 -11.10 7.50 -20.41
N GLU A 132 -11.54 7.35 -19.17
CA GLU A 132 -11.41 8.35 -18.12
C GLU A 132 -10.07 8.24 -17.41
N LEU A 133 -9.54 7.04 -17.18
CA LEU A 133 -8.37 6.81 -16.32
C LEU A 133 -7.02 6.96 -17.02
N TRP A 134 -6.90 6.62 -18.31
CA TRP A 134 -5.61 6.61 -19.02
C TRP A 134 -5.21 7.91 -19.71
N ASP A 135 -6.04 8.96 -19.65
CA ASP A 135 -5.68 10.28 -20.20
C ASP A 135 -4.59 10.93 -19.31
N ASP A 136 -3.34 10.88 -19.77
CA ASP A 136 -2.13 11.49 -19.19
C ASP A 136 -1.65 10.97 -17.80
N GLN A 137 -2.01 9.74 -17.40
CA GLN A 137 -1.62 9.16 -16.10
C GLN A 137 -0.66 7.96 -16.25
N HIS A 138 0.46 7.96 -15.51
CA HIS A 138 1.40 6.82 -15.43
C HIS A 138 1.05 5.83 -14.31
N ILE A 139 0.31 6.29 -13.29
CA ILE A 139 -0.19 5.50 -12.15
C ILE A 139 -1.67 5.84 -12.03
N LEU A 140 -2.51 4.83 -11.84
CA LEU A 140 -3.97 4.99 -11.76
C LEU A 140 -4.37 5.50 -10.37
N PRO A 141 -4.77 6.76 -10.22
CA PRO A 141 -5.08 7.30 -8.91
C PRO A 141 -6.38 6.69 -8.37
N ASP A 142 -6.32 6.16 -7.16
CA ASP A 142 -7.42 5.59 -6.39
C ASP A 142 -8.61 6.54 -6.25
N TRP A 143 -8.35 7.80 -5.89
CA TRP A 143 -9.40 8.82 -5.72
C TRP A 143 -10.26 9.01 -6.96
N LYS A 144 -9.70 8.83 -8.16
CA LYS A 144 -10.43 8.99 -9.42
C LYS A 144 -11.32 7.79 -9.69
N VAL A 145 -10.85 6.59 -9.37
CA VAL A 145 -11.67 5.37 -9.41
C VAL A 145 -12.83 5.49 -8.43
N TYR A 146 -12.58 5.99 -7.22
CA TYR A 146 -13.62 6.17 -6.20
C TYR A 146 -14.69 7.18 -6.64
N ASP A 147 -14.27 8.33 -7.20
CA ASP A 147 -15.20 9.33 -7.76
C ASP A 147 -16.06 8.74 -8.88
N LEU A 148 -15.45 7.99 -9.81
CA LEU A 148 -16.16 7.35 -10.93
C LEU A 148 -17.13 6.26 -10.45
N ALA A 149 -16.74 5.48 -9.44
CA ALA A 149 -17.56 4.42 -8.86
C ALA A 149 -18.61 4.96 -7.85
N GLY A 150 -18.59 6.25 -7.52
CA GLY A 150 -19.46 6.86 -6.51
C GLY A 150 -19.19 6.35 -5.10
N ILE A 151 -17.95 5.94 -4.82
CA ILE A 151 -17.49 5.50 -3.50
C ILE A 151 -17.01 6.72 -2.72
N ASP A 152 -17.59 6.93 -1.54
CA ASP A 152 -17.16 7.99 -0.64
C ASP A 152 -15.86 7.54 0.08
N ASN A 153 -14.76 8.27 -0.15
CA ASN A 153 -13.51 8.04 0.56
C ASN A 153 -13.35 9.10 1.65
N ASP A 154 -13.47 8.66 2.91
CA ASP A 154 -13.32 9.51 4.08
C ASP A 154 -11.87 10.01 4.17
N SER A 155 -11.64 11.23 3.68
CA SER A 155 -10.35 11.89 3.80
C SER A 155 -9.97 12.08 5.27
N VAL A 156 -8.72 11.79 5.62
CA VAL A 156 -8.17 12.01 6.96
C VAL A 156 -7.57 13.41 7.05
N TRP A 157 -8.07 14.24 7.97
CA TRP A 157 -7.67 15.64 8.10
C TRP A 157 -6.75 15.85 9.31
N TYR A 158 -5.69 16.64 9.15
CA TYR A 158 -4.77 16.92 10.26
C TYR A 158 -5.43 17.66 11.43
N ASP A 159 -6.45 18.48 11.15
CA ASP A 159 -7.17 19.27 12.15
C ASP A 159 -8.02 18.39 13.11
N ASP A 160 -8.19 17.09 12.83
CA ASP A 160 -8.90 16.14 13.69
C ASP A 160 -8.02 15.58 14.82
N TYR A 161 -6.72 15.91 14.84
CA TYR A 161 -5.71 15.38 15.77
C TYR A 161 -5.00 16.50 16.55
N ASP A 162 -4.65 16.24 17.81
CA ASP A 162 -4.06 17.26 18.71
C ASP A 162 -2.52 17.20 18.73
N PHE A 163 -1.90 17.76 17.69
CA PHE A 163 -0.44 17.85 17.59
C PHE A 163 0.14 19.14 18.19
N PRO A 164 1.33 19.09 18.83
CA PRO A 164 2.05 20.29 19.21
C PRO A 164 2.38 21.19 18.01
N ASP A 165 2.45 22.51 18.26
CA ASP A 165 2.89 23.49 17.26
C ASP A 165 4.20 23.04 16.59
N ASN A 166 4.21 23.05 15.25
CA ASN A 166 5.32 22.64 14.39
C ASN A 166 5.63 21.14 14.36
N TYR A 167 4.89 20.25 15.03
CA TYR A 167 5.15 18.81 14.95
C TYR A 167 5.07 18.27 13.51
N LEU A 168 4.08 18.78 12.77
CA LEU A 168 3.83 18.51 11.35
C LEU A 168 4.55 19.50 10.42
N SER A 169 5.58 20.22 10.88
CA SER A 169 6.32 21.15 10.02
C SER A 169 6.95 20.39 8.84
N GLY A 170 6.77 20.90 7.62
CA GLY A 170 7.26 20.26 6.40
C GLY A 170 6.22 19.43 5.66
N ILE A 171 5.04 19.24 6.24
CA ILE A 171 3.88 18.65 5.57
C ILE A 171 3.06 19.77 4.91
N ASP A 172 2.69 19.58 3.65
CA ASP A 172 1.81 20.46 2.91
C ASP A 172 0.36 19.92 2.88
N GLY A 173 -0.59 20.77 2.50
CA GLY A 173 -2.00 20.37 2.42
C GLY A 173 -2.70 20.31 3.80
N LYS A 174 -3.97 19.91 3.77
CA LYS A 174 -4.84 19.82 4.95
C LYS A 174 -5.24 18.39 5.31
N ALA A 175 -5.14 17.48 4.33
CA ALA A 175 -5.46 16.08 4.46
C ALA A 175 -4.20 15.25 4.25
N VAL A 176 -4.16 14.08 4.88
CA VAL A 176 -3.08 13.11 4.77
C VAL A 176 -3.05 12.52 3.36
N GLN A 177 -1.86 12.38 2.79
CA GLN A 177 -1.60 11.78 1.48
C GLN A 177 -0.47 10.76 1.58
N GLY A 178 -0.44 9.78 0.68
CA GLY A 178 0.63 8.76 0.65
C GLY A 178 2.04 9.35 0.62
N LYS A 179 2.25 10.50 -0.05
CA LYS A 179 3.54 11.21 -0.03
C LYS A 179 3.95 11.67 1.38
N HIS A 180 2.99 12.09 2.21
CA HIS A 180 3.25 12.50 3.60
C HIS A 180 3.64 11.30 4.45
N ILE A 181 3.02 10.15 4.18
CA ILE A 181 3.34 8.88 4.82
C ILE A 181 4.80 8.50 4.54
N GLY A 182 5.15 8.36 3.26
CA GLY A 182 6.47 7.90 2.83
C GLY A 182 7.63 8.83 3.22
N GLN A 183 7.41 10.14 3.16
CA GLN A 183 8.49 11.13 3.33
C GLN A 183 8.67 11.61 4.77
N VAL A 184 7.62 11.58 5.59
CA VAL A 184 7.64 12.26 6.90
C VAL A 184 7.01 11.43 8.01
N LEU A 185 5.77 10.97 7.84
CA LEU A 185 4.99 10.42 8.95
C LEU A 185 5.45 9.01 9.35
N GLY A 186 5.80 8.15 8.40
CA GLY A 186 6.32 6.82 8.68
C GLY A 186 7.64 6.86 9.47
N ASP A 187 8.57 7.72 9.05
CA ASP A 187 9.83 7.92 9.76
C ASP A 187 9.63 8.52 11.16
N LYS A 188 8.77 9.54 11.30
CA LYS A 188 8.40 10.06 12.63
C LYS A 188 7.79 9.00 13.53
N TYR A 189 6.96 8.12 12.99
CA TYR A 189 6.36 7.04 13.76
C TYR A 189 7.44 6.11 14.32
N VAL A 190 8.34 5.62 13.47
CA VAL A 190 9.42 4.72 13.88
C VAL A 190 10.39 5.40 14.86
N GLN A 191 10.74 6.67 14.64
CA GLN A 191 11.55 7.46 15.59
C GLN A 191 10.89 7.57 16.97
N ASN A 192 9.56 7.74 17.03
CA ASN A 192 8.85 7.79 18.31
C ASN A 192 8.90 6.43 19.04
N VAL A 193 8.81 5.33 18.30
CA VAL A 193 8.93 3.96 18.85
C VAL A 193 10.36 3.71 19.35
N GLU A 194 11.37 4.01 18.54
CA GLU A 194 12.79 3.88 18.92
C GLU A 194 13.13 4.73 20.16
N ALA A 195 12.56 5.93 20.27
CA ALA A 195 12.75 6.81 21.42
C ALA A 195 11.99 6.37 22.68
N GLY A 196 11.13 5.33 22.61
CA GLY A 196 10.34 4.84 23.74
C GLY A 196 9.29 5.83 24.24
N ILE A 197 8.75 6.67 23.35
CA ILE A 197 7.77 7.72 23.70
C ILE A 197 6.33 7.35 23.35
N GLU A 198 6.02 6.06 23.18
CA GLU A 198 4.71 5.58 22.77
C GLU A 198 3.60 5.90 23.79
N HIS A 199 4.01 6.13 25.04
CA HIS A 199 3.14 6.54 26.14
C HIS A 199 2.70 8.02 26.07
N THR A 200 3.29 8.83 25.18
CA THR A 200 2.98 10.25 25.05
C THR A 200 1.72 10.51 24.25
N SER A 201 1.10 11.67 24.43
CA SER A 201 -0.06 12.07 23.60
C SER A 201 0.32 12.20 22.14
N VAL A 202 1.46 12.81 21.83
CA VAL A 202 1.90 13.05 20.45
C VAL A 202 2.06 11.75 19.65
N HIS A 203 2.63 10.69 20.25
CA HIS A 203 2.70 9.40 19.59
C HIS A 203 1.30 8.79 19.42
N ARG A 204 0.44 8.84 20.44
CA ARG A 204 -0.94 8.33 20.33
C ARG A 204 -1.73 9.01 19.21
N GLU A 205 -1.63 10.33 19.07
CA GLU A 205 -2.27 11.08 17.98
C GLU A 205 -1.71 10.68 16.62
N LEU A 206 -0.38 10.51 16.50
CA LEU A 206 0.24 10.04 15.25
C LEU A 206 -0.21 8.63 14.89
N THR A 207 -0.23 7.72 15.85
CA THR A 207 -0.68 6.33 15.65
C THR A 207 -2.15 6.28 15.25
N GLN A 208 -3.00 7.11 15.85
CA GLN A 208 -4.41 7.19 15.48
C GLN A 208 -4.58 7.76 14.07
N LEU A 209 -3.87 8.82 13.71
CA LEU A 209 -3.86 9.39 12.36
C LEU A 209 -3.46 8.37 11.30
N LEU A 210 -2.35 7.67 11.52
CA LEU A 210 -1.87 6.64 10.61
C LEU A 210 -2.86 5.48 10.50
N LYS A 211 -3.44 5.06 11.62
CA LYS A 211 -4.45 4.00 11.64
C LYS A 211 -5.69 4.40 10.84
N ASP A 212 -6.19 5.62 11.02
CA ASP A 212 -7.36 6.10 10.29
C ASP A 212 -7.07 6.23 8.79
N TYR A 213 -5.86 6.67 8.43
CA TYR A 213 -5.40 6.72 7.05
C TYR A 213 -5.35 5.31 6.42
N CYS A 214 -4.64 4.36 7.03
CA CYS A 214 -4.57 2.96 6.58
C CYS A 214 -5.94 2.29 6.46
N LEU A 215 -6.89 2.64 7.34
CA LEU A 215 -8.24 2.06 7.30
C LEU A 215 -9.13 2.72 6.24
N SER A 216 -8.92 4.00 5.94
CA SER A 216 -9.63 4.68 4.84
C SER A 216 -9.31 4.03 3.49
N THR A 217 -8.04 3.69 3.24
CA THR A 217 -7.58 3.05 1.99
C THR A 217 -8.07 1.61 1.86
N SER A 218 -7.93 0.79 2.91
CA SER A 218 -8.32 -0.63 2.88
C SER A 218 -9.83 -0.84 2.84
N ARG A 219 -10.62 -0.02 3.58
CA ARG A 219 -12.08 -0.06 3.49
C ARG A 219 -12.56 0.31 2.11
N THR A 220 -12.02 1.36 1.53
CA THR A 220 -12.44 1.81 0.20
C THR A 220 -12.15 0.74 -0.86
N SER A 221 -10.98 0.11 -0.80
CA SER A 221 -10.62 -1.02 -1.66
C SER A 221 -11.52 -2.25 -1.46
N SER A 222 -11.99 -2.52 -0.23
CA SER A 222 -12.92 -3.62 0.06
C SER A 222 -14.34 -3.42 -0.52
N THR A 223 -14.74 -2.17 -0.76
CA THR A 223 -16.06 -1.84 -1.32
C THR A 223 -16.11 -1.92 -2.85
N PHE A 224 -14.95 -1.97 -3.50
CA PHE A 224 -14.89 -2.12 -4.94
C PHE A 224 -15.17 -3.57 -5.35
N THR A 225 -16.29 -3.80 -6.01
CA THR A 225 -16.62 -5.11 -6.60
C THR A 225 -16.32 -5.06 -8.09
N PRO A 226 -15.23 -5.67 -8.58
CA PRO A 226 -14.95 -5.68 -10.02
C PRO A 226 -16.05 -6.46 -10.77
N PRO A 227 -16.49 -6.01 -11.96
CA PRO A 227 -17.54 -6.69 -12.71
C PRO A 227 -17.01 -8.00 -13.32
N SER A 228 -17.44 -9.13 -12.75
CA SER A 228 -17.29 -10.52 -13.23
C SER A 228 -15.85 -11.08 -13.35
N GLU A 229 -15.68 -12.34 -12.95
CA GLU A 229 -14.45 -13.13 -12.98
C GLU A 229 -13.74 -13.06 -14.34
N VAL A 230 -12.65 -12.29 -14.44
CA VAL A 230 -11.72 -12.39 -15.57
C VAL A 230 -10.77 -13.56 -15.27
N PRO A 231 -10.76 -14.64 -16.06
CA PRO A 231 -9.85 -15.76 -15.84
C PRO A 231 -8.40 -15.32 -16.04
N ILE A 232 -7.53 -15.71 -15.11
CA ILE A 232 -6.07 -15.53 -15.17
C ILE A 232 -5.53 -16.32 -16.38
N SER A 233 -5.53 -15.69 -17.53
CA SER A 233 -4.96 -16.22 -18.78
C SER A 233 -4.47 -15.09 -19.68
N MET A 234 -4.08 -13.94 -19.14
CA MET A 234 -3.30 -12.92 -19.86
C MET A 234 -2.42 -12.11 -18.90
N ILE A 235 -1.52 -12.79 -18.17
CA ILE A 235 -0.33 -12.09 -17.66
C ILE A 235 0.69 -12.14 -18.79
N PRO A 236 1.03 -11.02 -19.46
CA PRO A 236 2.22 -11.01 -20.30
C PRO A 236 3.42 -11.23 -19.37
N THR A 237 4.15 -12.31 -19.59
CA THR A 237 5.49 -12.49 -19.00
C THR A 237 6.26 -11.20 -19.16
N ALA A 238 6.74 -10.60 -18.06
CA ALA A 238 7.48 -9.36 -18.03
C ALA A 238 8.54 -9.36 -19.14
N GLY A 239 8.24 -8.63 -20.23
CA GLY A 239 9.25 -8.21 -21.18
C GLY A 239 10.10 -7.12 -20.54
N PRO A 240 11.38 -7.00 -20.89
CA PRO A 240 12.20 -5.93 -20.36
C PRO A 240 11.57 -4.57 -20.72
N PRO A 241 11.70 -3.55 -19.85
CA PRO A 241 11.14 -2.23 -20.12
C PRO A 241 11.66 -1.69 -21.45
N PRO A 242 10.82 -0.97 -22.22
CA PRO A 242 11.26 -0.35 -23.46
C PRO A 242 12.42 0.61 -23.16
N THR A 243 13.56 0.37 -23.78
CA THR A 243 14.71 1.27 -23.72
C THR A 243 14.36 2.61 -24.34
N SER A 244 14.82 3.69 -23.70
CA SER A 244 14.49 5.10 -23.93
C SER A 244 14.91 5.72 -25.29
N SER A 245 14.98 4.97 -26.39
CA SER A 245 15.46 5.49 -27.68
C SER A 245 14.41 5.82 -28.74
N ASP A 246 13.13 5.42 -28.59
CA ASP A 246 12.20 5.45 -29.74
C ASP A 246 11.08 6.50 -29.68
N ALA A 247 11.13 7.44 -28.73
CA ALA A 247 10.19 8.57 -28.64
C ALA A 247 10.83 9.92 -29.01
N TYR A 248 11.48 9.99 -30.17
CA TYR A 248 11.77 11.28 -30.82
C TYR A 248 11.54 11.16 -32.33
N SER A 249 10.33 11.49 -32.78
CA SER A 249 10.15 12.07 -34.10
C SER A 249 9.04 13.11 -34.04
N SER A 250 9.47 14.34 -33.77
CA SER A 250 8.68 15.56 -33.84
C SER A 250 8.08 15.76 -35.23
N HIS A 251 6.76 15.93 -35.32
CA HIS A 251 6.13 16.62 -36.43
C HIS A 251 5.79 18.05 -36.01
N HIS A 252 6.67 18.97 -36.41
CA HIS A 252 6.34 20.38 -36.57
C HIS A 252 5.35 20.54 -37.74
N PRO A 253 4.24 21.27 -37.59
CA PRO A 253 3.55 21.85 -38.72
C PRO A 253 4.26 23.16 -39.11
N ASN A 254 4.81 23.19 -40.31
CA ASN A 254 5.17 24.45 -40.98
C ASN A 254 3.94 24.94 -41.76
N THR A 255 3.51 26.16 -41.41
CA THR A 255 2.73 27.15 -42.19
C THR A 255 1.41 26.73 -42.84
#